data_AF-A0A832J7W7-F1
#
_entry.id   AF-A0A832J7W7-F1
#
_cell.length_a   1.000
_cell.length_b   1.000
_cell.length_c   1.000
_cell.angle_alpha   90.00
_cell.angle_beta   90.00
_cell.angle_gamma   90.00
#
_symmetry.space_group_name_H-M   'P 1'
#
loop_
_entity.id
_entity.type
_entity.pdbx_description
1 polymer ?
#
loop_
_entity_poly.entity_id
_entity_poly.type
_entity_poly.pdbx_seq_one_letter_code
_entity_poly.pdbx_strand_id
1 'polypeptide(L)' 'DATLLLDAPVEIGLARAASRPQAADRFEREKQLFFEKVRQAYLDMAAQQPQRYHIIDASQPLEQVKIALNHIIHQLIK' A
#
# COMPACT_ATOMS: atom_id res chain seq x y z
N ASP A 1 -2.78 -8.15 17.77
CA ASP A 1 -3.30 -7.67 16.47
C ASP A 1 -2.29 -6.79 15.78
N ALA A 2 -2.20 -6.86 14.46
CA ALA A 2 -1.26 -6.09 13.63
C ALA A 2 -1.95 -5.54 12.37
N THR A 3 -1.40 -4.47 11.82
CA THR A 3 -1.88 -3.84 10.57
C THR A 3 -0.72 -3.81 9.57
N LEU A 4 -0.89 -4.51 8.44
CA LEU A 4 0.09 -4.54 7.36
C LEU A 4 -0.27 -3.46 6.34
N LEU A 5 0.53 -2.41 6.27
CA LEU A 5 0.35 -1.31 5.32
C LEU A 5 1.18 -1.56 4.07
N LEU A 6 0.53 -1.90 2.96
CA LEU A 6 1.15 -2.05 1.65
C LEU A 6 1.32 -0.66 1.01
N ASP A 7 2.47 -0.02 1.20
CA ASP A 7 2.75 1.32 0.66
C ASP A 7 3.35 1.25 -0.74
N ALA A 8 2.85 2.07 -1.65
CA ALA A 8 3.46 2.28 -2.96
C ALA A 8 3.21 3.71 -3.43
N PRO A 9 4.07 4.25 -4.31
CA PRO A 9 3.75 5.45 -5.08
C PRO A 9 2.37 5.34 -5.74
N VAL A 10 1.61 6.43 -5.71
CA VAL A 10 0.23 6.49 -6.19
C VAL A 10 0.16 6.13 -7.68
N GLU A 11 1.16 6.55 -8.44
CA GLU A 11 1.30 6.30 -9.87
C GLU A 11 1.37 4.79 -10.16
N ILE A 12 2.09 4.04 -9.34
CA ILE A 12 2.19 2.57 -9.45
C ILE A 12 0.85 1.92 -9.13
N GLY A 13 0.17 2.39 -8.07
CA GLY A 13 -1.15 1.92 -7.69
C GLY A 13 -2.20 2.14 -8.78
N LEU A 14 -2.22 3.35 -9.35
CA LEU A 14 -3.10 3.73 -10.46
C LEU A 14 -2.82 2.90 -11.71
N ALA A 15 -1.55 2.73 -12.10
CA ALA A 15 -1.17 1.91 -13.25
C ALA A 15 -1.65 0.45 -13.12
N ARG A 16 -1.50 -0.15 -11.94
CA ARG A 16 -1.98 -1.52 -11.64
C ARG A 16 -3.50 -1.64 -11.56
N ALA A 17 -4.19 -0.58 -11.18
CA ALA A 17 -5.65 -0.55 -11.16
C ALA A 17 -6.20 -0.44 -12.58
N ALA A 18 -5.60 0.41 -13.42
CA ALA A 18 -5.97 0.58 -14.82
C ALA A 18 -5.78 -0.70 -15.66
N SER A 19 -4.80 -1.54 -15.31
CA SER A 19 -4.61 -2.83 -15.97
C SER A 19 -5.67 -3.89 -15.62
N ARG A 20 -6.64 -3.59 -14.73
CA ARG A 20 -7.71 -4.53 -14.36
C ARG A 20 -8.95 -4.28 -15.23
N PRO A 21 -9.61 -5.34 -15.74
CA PRO A 21 -10.74 -5.22 -16.68
C PRO A 21 -11.97 -4.42 -16.20
N GLN A 22 -12.05 -4.09 -14.91
CA GLN A 22 -13.19 -3.41 -14.27
C GLN A 22 -12.95 -1.91 -14.03
N ALA A 23 -11.81 -1.36 -14.44
CA ALA A 23 -11.43 0.02 -14.11
C ALA A 23 -11.67 0.98 -15.27
N ALA A 24 -12.88 1.54 -15.35
CA ALA A 24 -13.12 2.77 -16.11
C ALA A 24 -14.11 3.68 -15.37
N ASP A 25 -13.63 4.85 -14.97
CA ASP A 25 -14.01 6.15 -15.58
C ASP A 25 -13.94 7.34 -14.59
N ARG A 26 -13.65 8.50 -15.19
CA ARG A 26 -13.75 9.91 -14.81
C ARG A 26 -12.88 10.46 -13.66
N PHE A 27 -11.99 11.38 -14.07
CA PHE A 27 -11.08 12.26 -13.33
C PHE A 27 -9.74 11.67 -12.86
N GLU A 28 -8.75 11.63 -13.76
CA GLU A 28 -7.39 11.11 -13.48
C GLU A 28 -6.55 12.05 -12.59
N ARG A 29 -6.64 13.36 -12.77
CA ARG A 29 -5.85 14.35 -12.01
C ARG A 29 -6.32 14.54 -10.57
N GLU A 30 -7.64 14.62 -10.35
CA GLU A 30 -8.19 14.70 -8.99
C GLU A 30 -7.95 13.40 -8.20
N LYS A 31 -7.95 12.25 -8.90
CA LYS A 31 -7.62 10.96 -8.31
C LYS A 31 -6.19 10.94 -7.76
N GLN A 32 -5.19 11.46 -8.47
CA GLN A 32 -3.82 11.44 -7.97
C GLN A 32 -3.67 12.21 -6.65
N LEU A 33 -4.09 13.47 -6.58
CA LEU A 33 -4.00 14.26 -5.34
C LEU A 33 -4.83 13.66 -4.20
N PHE A 34 -5.98 13.08 -4.52
CA PHE A 34 -6.78 12.34 -3.56
C PHE A 34 -6.01 11.14 -3.00
N PHE A 35 -5.45 10.29 -3.86
CA PHE A 35 -4.70 9.11 -3.44
C PHE A 35 -3.39 9.46 -2.72
N GLU A 36 -2.75 10.58 -3.05
CA GLU A 36 -1.58 11.09 -2.31
C GLU A 36 -1.96 11.46 -0.88
N LYS A 37 -3.08 12.17 -0.68
CA LYS A 37 -3.60 12.48 0.66
C LYS A 37 -3.98 11.22 1.43
N VAL A 38 -4.61 10.25 0.77
CA VAL A 38 -4.96 8.96 1.37
C VAL A 38 -3.70 8.20 1.80
N ARG A 39 -2.70 8.12 0.92
CA ARG A 39 -1.40 7.51 1.23
C ARG A 39 -0.75 8.18 2.43
N GLN A 40 -0.70 9.51 2.45
CA GLN A 40 -0.11 10.27 3.56
C GLN A 40 -0.84 9.99 4.87
N ALA A 41 -2.17 9.97 4.87
CA ALA A 41 -2.95 9.65 6.07
C ALA A 41 -2.61 8.24 6.62
N TYR A 42 -2.43 7.24 5.75
CA TYR A 42 -1.98 5.92 6.19
C TYR A 42 -0.57 5.92 6.77
N LEU A 43 0.36 6.65 6.16
CA LEU A 43 1.73 6.78 6.67
C LEU A 43 1.75 7.50 8.02
N ASP A 44 0.95 8.55 8.19
CA ASP A 44 0.83 9.28 9.45
C ASP A 44 0.26 8.38 10.56
N MET A 45 -0.77 7.58 10.26
CA MET A 45 -1.30 6.58 11.20
C MET A 45 -0.25 5.53 11.58
N ALA A 46 0.55 5.08 10.61
CA ALA A 46 1.62 4.12 10.87
C ALA A 46 2.74 4.71 11.74
N ALA A 47 3.09 5.98 11.52
CA ALA A 47 4.07 6.70 12.33
C ALA A 47 3.59 6.93 13.78
N GLN A 48 2.29 7.12 13.99
CA GLN A 48 1.69 7.27 15.32
C GLN A 48 1.60 5.95 16.11
N GLN A 49 1.56 4.80 15.42
CA GLN A 49 1.40 3.48 16.03
C GLN A 49 2.41 2.46 15.48
N PRO A 50 3.73 2.70 15.63
CA PRO A 50 4.78 1.89 15.00
C PRO A 50 4.85 0.45 15.53
N GLN A 51 4.27 0.18 16.70
CA GLN A 51 4.18 -1.18 17.26
C GLN A 51 3.06 -2.03 16.64
N ARG A 52 2.07 -1.39 16.01
CA ARG A 52 0.91 -2.05 15.40
C ARG A 52 1.02 -2.08 13.89
N TYR A 53 1.59 -1.04 13.29
CA TYR A 53 1.70 -0.92 11.85
C TYR A 53 3.04 -1.45 11.34
N HIS A 54 2.98 -2.32 10.34
CA HIS A 54 4.14 -2.81 9.62
C HIS A 54 4.01 -2.36 8.16
N ILE A 55 4.89 -1.45 7.75
CA ILE A 55 4.90 -0.91 6.39
C ILE A 55 5.68 -1.88 5.50
N ILE A 56 5.10 -2.22 4.35
CA ILE A 56 5.67 -3.09 3.33
C ILE A 56 5.73 -2.31 2.03
N ASP A 57 6.91 -2.28 1.40
CA ASP A 57 7.10 -1.67 0.09
C ASP A 57 6.40 -2.51 -0.99
N ALA A 58 5.23 -2.05 -1.39
CA ALA A 58 4.43 -2.63 -2.46
C ALA A 58 4.78 -2.07 -3.85
N SER A 59 5.79 -1.20 -3.98
CA SER A 59 6.31 -0.78 -5.29
C SER A 59 7.07 -1.91 -6.01
N GLN A 60 7.58 -2.88 -5.24
CA GLN A 60 8.30 -4.04 -5.73
C GLN A 60 7.43 -5.00 -6.58
N PRO A 61 8.05 -5.91 -7.35
CA PRO A 61 7.35 -7.02 -7.99
C PRO A 61 6.57 -7.89 -6.99
N LEU A 62 5.47 -8.49 -7.44
CA LEU A 62 4.55 -9.26 -6.58
C LEU A 62 5.26 -10.31 -5.71
N GLU A 63 6.23 -11.04 -6.26
CA GLU A 63 6.97 -12.06 -5.52
C GLU A 63 7.80 -11.48 -4.38
N GLN A 64 8.40 -10.31 -4.56
CA GLN A 64 9.14 -9.64 -3.48
C GLN A 64 8.21 -9.14 -2.37
N VAL A 65 7.05 -8.60 -2.74
CA VAL A 65 6.03 -8.20 -1.76
C VAL A 65 5.53 -9.40 -0.96
N LYS A 66 5.32 -10.56 -1.60
CA LYS A 66 4.95 -11.81 -0.91
C LYS A 66 6.02 -12.29 0.06
N ILE A 67 7.30 -12.21 -0.33
CA ILE A 67 8.41 -12.58 0.56
C ILE A 67 8.44 -11.68 1.80
N ALA A 68 8.32 -10.36 1.61
CA ALA A 68 8.27 -9.40 2.72
C ALA A 68 7.06 -9.63 3.64
N LEU A 69 5.88 -9.87 3.06
CA LEU A 69 4.66 -10.24 3.80
C LEU A 69 4.87 -11.47 4.67
N ASN A 70 5.36 -12.56 4.08
CA ASN A 70 5.60 -13.81 4.80
C ASN A 70 6.59 -13.61 5.95
N HIS A 71 7.66 -12.85 5.71
CA HIS A 71 8.64 -12.55 6.75
C HIS A 71 8.02 -11.86 7.97
N ILE A 72 7.20 -10.82 7.75
CA ILE A 72 6.55 -10.08 8.84
C ILE A 72 5.50 -10.95 9.55
N ILE A 73 4.69 -11.68 8.81
CA ILE A 73 3.69 -12.59 9.40
C ILE A 73 4.36 -13.64 10.29
N HIS A 74 5.49 -14.21 9.85
CA HIS A 74 6.26 -15.14 10.67
C HIS A 74 6.85 -14.51 11.93
N GLN A 75 7.21 -13.22 11.91
CA GLN A 75 7.65 -12.52 13.12
C GLN A 75 6.51 -12.27 14.11
N LEU A 76 5.29 -12.06 13.62
CA LEU A 76 4.12 -11.75 14.46
C LEU A 76 3.50 -12.95 15.17
N ILE A 77 3.71 -14.16 14.64
CA ILE A 77 3.12 -15.41 15.16
C ILE A 77 4.10 -16.17 16.07
N LYS A 78 5.36 -15.73 16.15
CA LYS A 78 6.35 -16.23 17.11
C LYS A 78 6.22 -15.53 18.45
#